data_AF-A0A7C3H0H3-F1
#
_entry.id   AF-A0A7C3H0H3-F1
#
_cell.length_a   1.000
_cell.length_b   1.000
_cell.length_c   1.000
_cell.angle_alpha   90.00
_cell.angle_beta   90.00
_cell.angle_gamma   90.00
#
_symmetry.space_group_name_H-M   'P 1'
#
loop_
_entity.id
_entity.type
_entity.pdbx_description
1 polymer ?
#
loop_
_entity_poly.entity_id
_entity_poly.type
_entity_poly.pdbx_seq_one_letter_code
_entity_poly.pdbx_strand_id
1 'polypeptide(L)'
;MKQLYSTLVWLLFFTLFLTSCRLLDRKSDPSAELEGEILIWHTWDGVQQAVLEELFDNFSELFPGVTIVGERFAPDNLQAAFKEQAVLGLGPDILIASADWAQDLHQQGLVKDIQSADLATDEFLANALGVLQNEDDLFGLPFTLNTFALYYNRSLLNPQRSQSESDAELAQLVQAQQAEITNTATLQTLDNLLTQFASERSEPLQPPANLEELLQQANAGHKVAMRSDFYGAFWGIQAFGGQLFDAENRVILNQGGFANWLSWLKRAGDNPNVILNRRSRTSTDLFINGDVTYYVGLTTDFPILQEALGAENVGVARLPGRQNKPAGPLLEVEAIMFSRAATDTSYAISLRLAQYLTSNEQQKELALLAGKLPTNNQVRIDPRVSPVMAEFIAQGRTAVPIRLENRTIMSDILKLGNDFYALVLDGEIGVVEAANSLTQQVNDTFGLETLVASALDACDVTGTVALWHSWSGKKEEALIATRDAFIKGCPEANILLVKLEQTELFDRLSSDGESRKPPALILGVNQWIIDLASQGIIRDIDAQIDPDFLQRYAPVVERAARFNTRVYGIPVNLDVAALYYNTRMVEDPPAVLDDVLTFATPDTPFAMPLGF
;
A
#
# COMPACT_ATOMS: atom_id res chain seq x y z
N MET A 1 22.18 -46.16 80.07
CA MET A 1 21.71 -46.74 78.78
C MET A 1 20.80 -45.75 78.04
N LYS A 2 21.35 -44.60 77.63
CA LYS A 2 20.60 -43.48 77.00
C LYS A 2 21.39 -42.84 75.83
N GLN A 3 22.27 -43.60 75.19
CA GLN A 3 23.09 -43.12 74.05
C GLN A 3 23.18 -44.13 72.89
N LEU A 4 22.26 -45.11 72.82
CA LEU A 4 22.24 -46.13 71.76
C LEU A 4 20.94 -46.17 70.93
N TYR A 5 20.01 -45.23 71.13
CA TYR A 5 18.74 -45.18 70.40
C TYR A 5 18.59 -43.98 69.45
N SER A 6 19.55 -43.06 69.42
CA SER A 6 19.49 -41.87 68.55
C SER A 6 20.13 -42.08 67.17
N THR A 7 21.01 -43.07 67.02
CA THR A 7 21.73 -43.34 65.77
C THR A 7 21.08 -44.44 64.92
N LEU A 8 20.16 -45.24 65.47
CA LEU A 8 19.47 -46.30 64.73
C LEU A 8 18.20 -45.84 63.98
N VAL A 9 17.66 -44.66 64.31
CA VAL A 9 16.48 -44.09 63.63
C VAL A 9 16.88 -43.26 62.39
N TRP A 10 18.12 -42.77 62.33
CA TRP A 10 18.65 -42.04 61.18
C TRP A 10 19.21 -42.94 60.06
N LEU A 11 19.48 -44.22 60.33
CA LEU A 11 20.00 -45.19 59.35
C LEU A 11 18.91 -46.04 58.68
N LEU A 12 17.66 -45.95 59.16
CA LEU A 12 16.49 -46.65 58.59
C LEU A 12 15.59 -45.74 57.74
N PHE A 13 15.86 -44.44 57.70
CA PHE A 13 15.18 -43.48 56.82
C PHE A 13 16.01 -43.10 55.58
N PHE A 14 17.27 -43.55 55.49
CA PHE A 14 18.18 -43.23 54.38
C PHE A 14 18.35 -44.38 53.37
N THR A 15 17.66 -45.50 53.55
CA THR A 15 17.76 -46.72 52.72
C THR A 15 16.44 -47.15 52.08
N LEU A 16 15.46 -46.24 51.97
CA LEU A 16 14.13 -46.54 51.41
C LEU A 16 13.59 -45.46 50.47
N PHE A 17 14.47 -44.88 49.63
CA PHE A 17 14.09 -44.10 48.45
C PHE A 17 14.97 -44.47 47.24
N LEU A 18 14.97 -45.75 46.88
CA LEU A 18 15.30 -46.22 45.54
C LEU A 18 14.08 -47.01 45.06
N THR A 19 13.20 -46.35 44.31
CA THR A 19 12.35 -46.86 43.21
C THR A 19 11.13 -45.94 43.05
N SER A 20 11.33 -44.79 42.41
CA SER A 20 10.26 -44.16 41.63
C SER A 20 10.84 -43.09 40.71
N CYS A 21 10.48 -43.18 39.43
CA CYS A 21 10.75 -42.23 38.35
C CYS A 21 12.21 -41.91 38.00
N ARG A 22 12.78 -42.73 37.12
CA ARG A 22 13.74 -42.27 36.09
C ARG A 22 13.22 -42.65 34.71
N LEU A 23 12.08 -42.06 34.35
CA LEU A 23 11.52 -41.92 33.01
C LEU A 23 10.74 -40.61 33.09
N LEU A 24 10.98 -39.67 32.17
CA LEU A 24 10.65 -38.22 32.24
C LEU A 24 11.70 -37.50 33.12
N ASP A 25 12.62 -36.70 32.60
CA ASP A 25 12.41 -35.59 31.68
C ASP A 25 13.77 -35.30 30.99
N ARG A 26 13.94 -35.78 29.74
CA ARG A 26 15.10 -35.42 28.91
C ARG A 26 14.77 -34.07 28.31
N LYS A 27 14.94 -32.99 29.08
CA LYS A 27 15.20 -31.67 28.50
C LYS A 27 16.35 -31.86 27.52
N SER A 28 16.09 -31.56 26.26
CA SER A 28 17.08 -31.53 25.19
C SER A 28 18.31 -30.77 25.69
N ASP A 29 19.44 -31.46 25.69
CA ASP A 29 20.73 -30.84 25.96
C ASP A 29 21.05 -29.89 24.78
N PRO A 30 21.20 -28.58 24.98
CA PRO A 30 21.59 -27.65 23.92
C PRO A 30 22.98 -27.95 23.33
N SER A 31 23.73 -28.89 23.94
CA SER A 31 25.05 -29.34 23.53
C SER A 31 25.09 -30.73 22.89
N ALA A 32 23.93 -31.32 22.54
CA ALA A 32 23.95 -32.45 21.62
C ALA A 32 24.53 -31.98 20.27
N GLU A 33 25.72 -32.47 19.91
CA GLU A 33 26.32 -32.24 18.60
C GLU A 33 25.29 -32.59 17.52
N LEU A 34 24.90 -31.58 16.72
CA LEU A 34 24.04 -31.80 15.57
C LEU A 34 24.87 -32.55 14.52
N GLU A 35 24.39 -33.72 14.13
CA GLU A 35 25.05 -34.56 13.13
C GLU A 35 24.01 -35.10 12.13
N GLY A 36 24.31 -35.02 10.84
CA GLY A 36 23.45 -35.54 9.78
C GLY A 36 23.54 -34.76 8.48
N GLU A 37 22.74 -35.18 7.51
CA GLU A 37 22.59 -34.54 6.21
C GLU A 37 21.15 -34.05 6.06
N ILE A 38 20.97 -32.85 5.50
CA ILE A 38 19.65 -32.32 5.14
C ILE A 38 19.61 -31.83 3.70
N LEU A 39 18.47 -32.05 3.04
CA LEU A 39 18.19 -31.59 1.69
C LEU A 39 17.26 -30.37 1.71
N ILE A 40 17.60 -29.33 0.96
CA ILE A 40 16.84 -28.08 0.87
C ILE A 40 16.48 -27.79 -0.57
N TRP A 41 15.20 -27.56 -0.85
CA TRP A 41 14.75 -27.13 -2.19
C TRP A 41 14.36 -25.66 -2.21
N HIS A 42 14.79 -24.93 -3.24
CA HIS A 42 14.50 -23.51 -3.43
C HIS A 42 14.47 -23.10 -4.91
N THR A 43 14.08 -21.86 -5.20
CA THR A 43 14.03 -21.31 -6.57
C THR A 43 15.10 -20.24 -6.85
N TRP A 44 15.83 -19.81 -5.82
CA TRP A 44 16.83 -18.74 -5.92
C TRP A 44 17.93 -19.07 -6.92
N ASP A 45 18.42 -18.05 -7.63
CA ASP A 45 19.43 -18.19 -8.67
C ASP A 45 20.48 -17.07 -8.65
N GLY A 46 21.50 -17.21 -9.49
CA GLY A 46 22.56 -16.22 -9.65
C GLY A 46 23.20 -15.84 -8.32
N VAL A 47 23.23 -14.53 -8.03
CA VAL A 47 23.81 -13.99 -6.79
C VAL A 47 23.02 -14.46 -5.56
N GLN A 48 21.70 -14.60 -5.64
CA GLN A 48 20.89 -15.02 -4.51
C GLN A 48 21.21 -16.45 -4.09
N GLN A 49 21.36 -17.35 -5.06
CA GLN A 49 21.79 -18.74 -4.80
C GLN A 49 23.17 -18.77 -4.16
N ALA A 50 24.15 -18.05 -4.70
CA ALA A 50 25.51 -18.03 -4.18
C ALA A 50 25.58 -17.57 -2.71
N VAL A 51 24.84 -16.50 -2.37
CA VAL A 51 24.76 -16.02 -0.98
C VAL A 51 24.08 -17.04 -0.07
N LEU A 52 23.02 -17.72 -0.55
CA LEU A 52 22.34 -18.75 0.24
C LEU A 52 23.25 -19.97 0.51
N GLU A 53 24.00 -20.41 -0.50
CA GLU A 53 24.98 -21.49 -0.38
C GLU A 53 26.11 -21.12 0.59
N GLU A 54 26.63 -19.90 0.55
CA GLU A 54 27.62 -19.40 1.51
C GLU A 54 27.09 -19.42 2.95
N LEU A 55 25.81 -19.08 3.17
CA LEU A 55 25.19 -19.20 4.49
C LEU A 55 25.06 -20.66 4.96
N PHE A 56 24.86 -21.61 4.05
CA PHE A 56 24.86 -23.03 4.38
C PHE A 56 26.26 -23.50 4.78
N ASP A 57 27.29 -23.11 4.03
CA ASP A 57 28.69 -23.42 4.34
C ASP A 57 29.08 -22.86 5.71
N ASN A 58 28.76 -21.59 5.97
CA ASN A 58 28.99 -20.94 7.27
C ASN A 58 28.27 -21.67 8.43
N PHE A 59 27.07 -22.19 8.19
CA PHE A 59 26.37 -23.01 9.19
C PHE A 59 27.07 -24.35 9.43
N SER A 60 27.50 -25.04 8.37
CA SER A 60 28.26 -26.29 8.47
C SER A 60 29.63 -26.10 9.14
N GLU A 61 30.26 -24.93 9.03
CA GLU A 61 31.47 -24.60 9.80
C GLU A 61 31.19 -24.48 11.31
N LEU A 62 30.03 -23.92 11.70
CA LEU A 62 29.59 -23.84 13.09
C LEU A 62 29.15 -25.19 13.65
N PHE A 63 28.66 -26.09 12.78
CA PHE A 63 28.22 -27.44 13.12
C PHE A 63 28.88 -28.47 12.20
N PRO A 64 30.16 -28.85 12.42
CA PRO A 64 30.93 -29.69 11.49
C PRO A 64 30.36 -31.08 11.21
N GLY A 65 29.44 -31.56 12.06
CA GLY A 65 28.71 -32.81 11.85
C GLY A 65 27.53 -32.70 10.87
N VAL A 66 27.19 -31.49 10.44
CA VAL A 66 26.04 -31.21 9.56
C VAL A 66 26.52 -30.99 8.13
N THR A 67 25.93 -31.74 7.20
CA THR A 67 26.03 -31.50 5.76
C THR A 67 24.70 -30.94 5.23
N ILE A 68 24.76 -29.86 4.45
CA ILE A 68 23.58 -29.25 3.83
C ILE A 68 23.71 -29.41 2.32
N VAL A 69 22.66 -29.91 1.68
CA VAL A 69 22.57 -30.01 0.22
C VAL A 69 21.44 -29.09 -0.26
N GLY A 70 21.80 -28.02 -0.98
CA GLY A 70 20.84 -27.13 -1.64
C GLY A 70 20.57 -27.58 -3.08
N GLU A 71 19.29 -27.73 -3.44
CA GLU A 71 18.87 -28.04 -4.81
C GLU A 71 17.94 -26.94 -5.34
N ARG A 72 18.40 -26.30 -6.42
CA ARG A 72 17.63 -25.28 -7.12
C ARG A 72 16.65 -25.91 -8.12
N PHE A 73 15.42 -25.44 -8.07
CA PHE A 73 14.37 -25.71 -9.06
C PHE A 73 14.04 -24.46 -9.88
N ALA A 74 13.50 -24.68 -11.08
CA ALA A 74 12.79 -23.63 -11.79
C ALA A 74 11.49 -23.28 -11.03
N PRO A 75 11.10 -22.00 -10.91
CA PRO A 75 9.92 -21.59 -10.14
C PRO A 75 8.64 -22.37 -10.45
N ASP A 76 8.35 -22.59 -11.73
CA ASP A 76 7.11 -23.25 -12.18
C ASP A 76 7.07 -24.76 -11.86
N ASN A 77 8.22 -25.38 -11.57
CA ASN A 77 8.30 -26.82 -11.37
C ASN A 77 8.35 -27.24 -9.90
N LEU A 78 8.82 -26.34 -9.00
CA LEU A 78 9.11 -26.69 -7.61
C LEU A 78 7.89 -27.26 -6.87
N GLN A 79 6.73 -26.60 -6.97
CA GLN A 79 5.55 -27.01 -6.21
C GLN A 79 5.03 -28.40 -6.61
N ALA A 80 4.94 -28.64 -7.93
CA ALA A 80 4.47 -29.92 -8.45
C ALA A 80 5.44 -31.06 -8.09
N ALA A 81 6.74 -30.83 -8.26
CA ALA A 81 7.78 -31.78 -7.87
C ALA A 81 7.74 -32.09 -6.37
N PHE A 82 7.58 -31.07 -5.51
CA PHE A 82 7.47 -31.26 -4.07
C PHE A 82 6.26 -32.12 -3.70
N LYS A 83 5.08 -31.79 -4.24
CA LYS A 83 3.86 -32.58 -3.97
C LYS A 83 3.99 -34.03 -4.39
N GLU A 84 4.58 -34.30 -5.56
CA GLU A 84 4.78 -35.66 -6.05
C GLU A 84 5.78 -36.45 -5.19
N GLN A 85 6.93 -35.88 -4.87
CA GLN A 85 8.00 -36.60 -4.18
C GLN A 85 7.78 -36.68 -2.65
N ALA A 86 7.20 -35.66 -2.02
CA ALA A 86 6.94 -35.66 -0.59
C ALA A 86 5.95 -36.76 -0.19
N VAL A 87 4.93 -37.06 -1.02
CA VAL A 87 4.00 -38.18 -0.80
C VAL A 87 4.71 -39.54 -0.78
N LEU A 88 5.81 -39.66 -1.54
CA LEU A 88 6.63 -40.88 -1.61
C LEU A 88 7.71 -40.92 -0.50
N GLY A 89 7.82 -39.87 0.32
CA GLY A 89 8.90 -39.73 1.31
C GLY A 89 10.27 -39.42 0.69
N LEU A 90 10.29 -38.93 -0.55
CA LEU A 90 11.51 -38.59 -1.31
C LEU A 90 11.73 -37.07 -1.44
N GLY A 91 10.88 -36.27 -0.80
CA GLY A 91 11.01 -34.81 -0.79
C GLY A 91 12.15 -34.31 0.10
N PRO A 92 12.44 -33.00 0.06
CA PRO A 92 13.48 -32.38 0.88
C PRO A 92 13.12 -32.38 2.37
N ASP A 93 14.07 -32.05 3.23
CA ASP A 93 13.81 -31.76 4.65
C ASP A 93 13.23 -30.34 4.82
N ILE A 94 13.77 -29.38 4.04
CA ILE A 94 13.31 -27.99 3.99
C ILE A 94 12.83 -27.62 2.59
N LEU A 95 11.69 -26.95 2.52
CA LEU A 95 11.21 -26.27 1.33
C LEU A 95 11.24 -24.75 1.56
N ILE A 96 12.06 -24.03 0.78
CA ILE A 96 12.03 -22.57 0.71
C ILE A 96 11.16 -22.17 -0.48
N ALA A 97 9.95 -21.70 -0.21
CA ALA A 97 8.99 -21.35 -1.26
C ALA A 97 7.95 -20.34 -0.79
N SER A 98 7.05 -19.94 -1.69
CA SER A 98 6.00 -18.99 -1.37
C SER A 98 5.13 -19.45 -0.19
N ALA A 99 4.90 -18.56 0.77
CA ALA A 99 4.13 -18.81 1.98
C ALA A 99 2.67 -19.17 1.70
N ASP A 100 2.15 -18.75 0.54
CA ASP A 100 0.79 -19.08 0.13
C ASP A 100 0.58 -20.60 0.01
N TRP A 101 1.64 -21.41 -0.26
CA TRP A 101 1.53 -22.86 -0.34
C TRP A 101 1.35 -23.55 1.01
N ALA A 102 1.76 -22.90 2.11
CA ALA A 102 1.96 -23.56 3.40
C ALA A 102 0.71 -24.28 3.92
N GLN A 103 -0.44 -23.62 3.91
CA GLN A 103 -1.70 -24.21 4.42
C GLN A 103 -2.18 -25.39 3.57
N ASP A 104 -2.13 -25.27 2.24
CA ASP A 104 -2.55 -26.36 1.33
C ASP A 104 -1.64 -27.59 1.50
N LEU A 105 -0.33 -27.37 1.59
CA LEU A 105 0.64 -28.44 1.87
C LEU A 105 0.43 -29.05 3.26
N HIS A 106 0.08 -28.26 4.26
CA HIS A 106 -0.20 -28.74 5.61
C HIS A 106 -1.48 -29.58 5.66
N GLN A 107 -2.57 -29.13 5.02
CA GLN A 107 -3.83 -29.88 4.93
C GLN A 107 -3.66 -31.21 4.19
N GLN A 108 -2.74 -31.28 3.22
CA GLN A 108 -2.36 -32.52 2.54
C GLN A 108 -1.39 -33.39 3.35
N GLY A 109 -0.95 -32.94 4.52
CA GLY A 109 -0.02 -33.65 5.39
C GLY A 109 1.42 -33.71 4.86
N LEU A 110 1.81 -32.76 3.99
CA LEU A 110 3.14 -32.73 3.35
C LEU A 110 4.16 -31.89 4.11
N VAL A 111 3.71 -30.94 4.94
CA VAL A 111 4.56 -30.13 5.82
C VAL A 111 4.13 -30.26 7.28
N LYS A 112 5.07 -30.13 8.21
CA LYS A 112 4.82 -30.18 9.67
C LYS A 112 4.44 -28.80 10.21
N ASP A 113 3.65 -28.83 11.27
CA ASP A 113 3.52 -27.72 12.22
C ASP A 113 4.84 -27.50 12.96
N ILE A 114 5.10 -26.26 13.34
CA ILE A 114 6.24 -25.86 14.14
C ILE A 114 5.73 -25.43 15.52
N GLN A 115 6.35 -25.96 16.57
CA GLN A 115 6.01 -25.59 17.94
C GLN A 115 6.56 -24.18 18.23
N SER A 116 5.66 -23.19 18.34
CA SER A 116 6.02 -21.79 18.50
C SER A 116 6.81 -21.49 19.78
N ALA A 117 6.66 -22.32 20.82
CA ALA A 117 7.39 -22.20 22.08
C ALA A 117 8.92 -22.37 21.94
N ASP A 118 9.37 -22.98 20.84
CA ASP A 118 10.79 -23.22 20.56
C ASP A 118 11.43 -22.08 19.73
N LEU A 119 10.67 -21.00 19.47
CA LEU A 119 11.04 -19.93 18.53
C LEU A 119 10.84 -18.53 19.11
N ALA A 120 11.73 -17.61 18.73
CA ALA A 120 11.59 -16.17 19.00
C ALA A 120 10.67 -15.52 17.94
N THR A 121 9.38 -15.86 17.99
CA THR A 121 8.40 -15.40 16.97
C THR A 121 8.18 -13.88 16.97
N ASP A 122 8.47 -13.22 18.09
CA ASP A 122 8.44 -11.76 18.26
C ASP A 122 9.55 -11.03 17.50
N GLU A 123 10.57 -11.73 17.01
CA GLU A 123 11.59 -11.18 16.11
C GLU A 123 11.10 -11.01 14.68
N PHE A 124 9.99 -11.62 14.27
CA PHE A 124 9.46 -11.47 12.92
C PHE A 124 8.55 -10.24 12.79
N LEU A 125 8.44 -9.73 11.57
CA LEU A 125 7.40 -8.77 11.22
C LEU A 125 6.03 -9.43 11.35
N ALA A 126 5.14 -8.84 12.15
CA ALA A 126 3.83 -9.42 12.46
C ALA A 126 2.96 -9.65 11.20
N ASN A 127 3.07 -8.78 10.19
CA ASN A 127 2.38 -8.96 8.91
C ASN A 127 2.91 -10.15 8.11
N ALA A 128 4.19 -10.50 8.23
CA ALA A 128 4.78 -11.67 7.59
C ALA A 128 4.46 -12.97 8.34
N LEU A 129 4.58 -12.96 9.66
CA LEU A 129 4.28 -14.12 10.51
C LEU A 129 2.81 -14.54 10.40
N GLY A 130 1.88 -13.58 10.35
CA GLY A 130 0.45 -13.86 10.19
C GLY A 130 0.06 -14.53 8.87
N VAL A 131 0.95 -14.60 7.87
CA VAL A 131 0.72 -15.35 6.62
C VAL A 131 1.03 -16.85 6.79
N LEU A 132 1.69 -17.25 7.87
CA LEU A 132 2.13 -18.63 8.09
C LEU A 132 1.52 -19.26 9.34
N GLN A 133 0.60 -18.56 10.00
CA GLN A 133 0.05 -18.96 11.28
C GLN A 133 -1.48 -18.87 11.27
N ASN A 134 -2.15 -19.85 11.86
CA ASN A 134 -3.55 -19.73 12.31
C ASN A 134 -3.60 -19.73 13.85
N GLU A 135 -4.78 -19.82 14.47
CA GLU A 135 -4.90 -19.75 15.93
C GLU A 135 -4.08 -20.83 16.67
N ASP A 136 -3.91 -22.01 16.07
CA ASP A 136 -3.36 -23.20 16.74
C ASP A 136 -1.95 -23.61 16.23
N ASP A 137 -1.62 -23.32 14.98
CA ASP A 137 -0.49 -23.90 14.25
C ASP A 137 0.36 -22.85 13.50
N LEU A 138 1.67 -23.09 13.43
CA LEU A 138 2.63 -22.36 12.61
C LEU A 138 3.16 -23.30 11.51
N PHE A 139 2.92 -22.97 10.25
CA PHE A 139 3.19 -23.85 9.10
C PHE A 139 4.56 -23.63 8.44
N GLY A 140 5.29 -22.61 8.88
CA GLY A 140 6.56 -22.21 8.31
C GLY A 140 7.14 -21.00 9.03
N LEU A 141 8.41 -20.68 8.77
CA LEU A 141 9.03 -19.45 9.21
C LEU A 141 9.10 -18.44 8.07
N PRO A 142 8.67 -17.18 8.27
CA PRO A 142 8.85 -16.14 7.25
C PRO A 142 10.34 -15.94 6.97
N PHE A 143 10.75 -16.01 5.71
CA PHE A 143 12.17 -15.92 5.34
C PHE A 143 12.54 -14.63 4.62
N THR A 144 11.84 -14.28 3.55
CA THR A 144 12.09 -13.06 2.77
C THR A 144 10.77 -12.44 2.31
N LEU A 145 10.80 -11.14 2.07
CA LEU A 145 9.64 -10.36 1.63
C LEU A 145 9.82 -9.84 0.20
N ASN A 146 8.72 -9.69 -0.53
CA ASN A 146 8.67 -8.87 -1.74
C ASN A 146 7.43 -7.96 -1.70
N THR A 147 7.57 -6.76 -2.22
CA THR A 147 6.46 -5.80 -2.32
C THR A 147 6.73 -4.78 -3.44
N PHE A 148 5.90 -3.75 -3.56
CA PHE A 148 6.08 -2.69 -4.56
C PHE A 148 6.74 -1.44 -3.99
N ALA A 149 7.52 -0.76 -4.81
CA ALA A 149 8.13 0.54 -4.52
C ALA A 149 8.03 1.49 -5.72
N LEU A 150 8.34 2.77 -5.50
CA LEU A 150 8.47 3.76 -6.56
C LEU A 150 9.93 3.83 -7.02
N TYR A 151 10.20 3.37 -8.22
CA TYR A 151 11.47 3.59 -8.90
C TYR A 151 11.46 4.94 -9.62
N TYR A 152 12.61 5.59 -9.64
CA TYR A 152 12.81 6.82 -10.40
C TYR A 152 14.15 6.86 -11.10
N ASN A 153 14.18 7.39 -12.32
CA ASN A 153 15.40 7.59 -13.06
C ASN A 153 16.03 8.92 -12.62
N ARG A 154 17.18 8.87 -11.96
CA ARG A 154 17.86 10.03 -11.38
C ARG A 154 18.27 11.06 -12.44
N SER A 155 18.69 10.58 -13.61
CA SER A 155 19.09 11.42 -14.74
C SER A 155 17.90 12.09 -15.41
N LEU A 156 16.73 11.44 -15.45
CA LEU A 156 15.49 12.08 -15.94
C LEU A 156 14.84 13.02 -14.92
N LEU A 157 14.98 12.71 -13.63
CA LEU A 157 14.43 13.54 -12.56
C LEU A 157 15.24 14.82 -12.36
N ASN A 158 16.57 14.71 -12.41
CA ASN A 158 17.51 15.81 -12.22
C ASN A 158 18.53 15.86 -13.35
N PRO A 159 18.14 16.23 -14.59
CA PRO A 159 19.05 16.26 -15.74
C PRO A 159 20.21 17.24 -15.55
N GLN A 160 19.99 18.30 -14.76
CA GLN A 160 21.03 19.27 -14.40
C GLN A 160 22.16 18.65 -13.57
N ARG A 161 21.92 17.52 -12.88
CA ARG A 161 22.95 16.81 -12.12
C ARG A 161 23.99 16.21 -13.06
N SER A 162 23.57 15.54 -14.11
CA SER A 162 24.46 14.93 -15.11
C SER A 162 25.31 15.99 -15.82
N GLN A 163 24.73 17.18 -16.07
CA GLN A 163 25.46 18.33 -16.59
C GLN A 163 26.46 18.89 -15.57
N SER A 164 26.05 19.03 -14.30
CA SER A 164 26.93 19.53 -13.23
C SER A 164 28.11 18.62 -12.88
N GLU A 165 27.95 17.30 -13.03
CA GLU A 165 29.02 16.32 -12.84
C GLU A 165 30.02 16.39 -14.02
N SER A 166 29.52 16.54 -15.25
CA SER A 166 30.34 16.79 -16.44
C SER A 166 31.10 18.12 -16.35
N ASP A 167 30.44 19.18 -15.87
CA ASP A 167 31.03 20.50 -15.66
C ASP A 167 32.07 20.48 -14.52
N ALA A 168 31.87 19.63 -13.49
CA ALA A 168 32.84 19.45 -12.42
C ALA A 168 34.11 18.71 -12.87
N GLU A 169 33.98 17.70 -13.74
CA GLU A 169 35.13 17.06 -14.40
C GLU A 169 35.87 18.04 -15.30
N LEU A 170 35.15 18.84 -16.09
CA LEU A 170 35.72 19.95 -16.87
C LEU A 170 36.43 20.96 -15.97
N ALA A 171 35.83 21.34 -14.84
CA ALA A 171 36.45 22.25 -13.87
C ALA A 171 37.71 21.65 -13.24
N GLN A 172 37.75 20.35 -12.96
CA GLN A 172 38.95 19.66 -12.48
C GLN A 172 40.05 19.60 -13.55
N LEU A 173 39.68 19.39 -14.82
CA LEU A 173 40.63 19.47 -15.94
C LEU A 173 41.17 20.89 -16.11
N VAL A 174 40.32 21.91 -15.97
CA VAL A 174 40.73 23.32 -15.98
C VAL A 174 41.63 23.64 -14.78
N GLN A 175 41.33 23.12 -13.58
CA GLN A 175 42.18 23.26 -12.40
C GLN A 175 43.53 22.56 -12.53
N ALA A 176 43.56 21.38 -13.15
CA ALA A 176 44.80 20.69 -13.48
C ALA A 176 45.65 21.50 -14.47
N GLN A 177 45.02 22.25 -15.39
CA GLN A 177 45.70 23.18 -16.30
C GLN A 177 46.06 24.53 -15.65
N GLN A 178 45.33 24.98 -14.62
CA GLN A 178 45.63 26.23 -13.90
C GLN A 178 46.99 26.20 -13.21
N ALA A 179 47.53 25.02 -12.88
CA ALA A 179 48.89 24.87 -12.36
C ALA A 179 49.99 25.35 -13.33
N GLU A 180 49.67 25.52 -14.63
CA GLU A 180 50.57 26.03 -15.67
C GLU A 180 50.37 27.53 -15.97
N ILE A 181 49.33 28.16 -15.38
CA ILE A 181 48.94 29.55 -15.65
C ILE A 181 49.57 30.47 -14.60
N THR A 182 50.54 31.31 -15.02
CA THR A 182 51.22 32.29 -14.14
C THR A 182 50.54 33.66 -14.09
N ASN A 183 49.48 33.89 -14.88
CA ASN A 183 48.77 35.17 -14.92
C ASN A 183 47.68 35.25 -13.83
N THR A 184 47.93 36.08 -12.82
CA THR A 184 47.06 36.28 -11.64
C THR A 184 45.66 36.80 -12.00
N ALA A 185 45.51 37.61 -13.05
CA ALA A 185 44.20 38.13 -13.47
C ALA A 185 43.34 37.03 -14.10
N THR A 186 43.97 36.06 -14.78
CA THR A 186 43.28 34.91 -15.38
C THR A 186 42.81 33.93 -14.31
N LEU A 187 43.64 33.66 -13.29
CA LEU A 187 43.27 32.84 -12.13
C LEU A 187 42.06 33.42 -11.38
N GLN A 188 42.06 34.72 -11.13
CA GLN A 188 40.97 35.39 -10.42
C GLN A 188 39.65 35.43 -11.22
N THR A 189 39.74 35.48 -12.55
CA THR A 189 38.55 35.37 -13.42
C THR A 189 37.95 33.97 -13.37
N LEU A 190 38.80 32.93 -13.34
CA LEU A 190 38.38 31.54 -13.23
C LEU A 190 37.74 31.24 -11.86
N ASP A 191 38.30 31.75 -10.76
CA ASP A 191 37.71 31.60 -9.42
C ASP A 191 36.33 32.25 -9.32
N ASN A 192 36.16 33.42 -9.92
CA ASN A 192 34.87 34.11 -9.96
C ASN A 192 33.82 33.32 -10.77
N LEU A 193 34.22 32.73 -11.90
CA LEU A 193 33.36 31.86 -12.70
C LEU A 193 32.95 30.61 -11.90
N LEU A 194 33.90 29.92 -11.26
CA LEU A 194 33.62 28.75 -10.42
C LEU A 194 32.66 29.09 -9.26
N THR A 195 32.82 30.27 -8.66
CA THR A 195 31.93 30.75 -7.59
C THR A 195 30.53 31.06 -8.11
N GLN A 196 30.40 31.62 -9.31
CA GLN A 196 29.11 31.87 -9.96
C GLN A 196 28.41 30.54 -10.31
N PHE A 197 29.12 29.58 -10.90
CA PHE A 197 28.60 28.24 -11.20
C PHE A 197 28.11 27.49 -9.95
N ALA A 198 28.77 27.68 -8.79
CA ALA A 198 28.33 27.08 -7.54
C ALA A 198 27.02 27.70 -7.00
N SER A 199 26.78 29.00 -7.28
CA SER A 199 25.62 29.73 -6.78
C SER A 199 24.31 29.50 -7.57
N GLU A 200 24.41 28.99 -8.81
CA GLU A 200 23.26 28.74 -9.68
C GLU A 200 22.66 27.32 -9.53
N ARG A 201 23.24 26.45 -8.68
CA ARG A 201 22.73 25.09 -8.44
C ARG A 201 21.46 25.13 -7.59
N SER A 202 20.30 24.94 -8.23
CA SER A 202 19.05 24.60 -7.55
C SER A 202 19.16 23.26 -6.83
N GLU A 203 18.57 23.13 -5.63
CA GLU A 203 18.52 21.85 -4.92
C GLU A 203 17.89 20.75 -5.79
N PRO A 204 18.41 19.51 -5.76
CA PRO A 204 17.89 18.42 -6.57
C PRO A 204 16.46 18.09 -6.18
N LEU A 205 15.59 18.00 -7.18
CA LEU A 205 14.20 17.58 -7.03
C LEU A 205 14.15 16.18 -6.40
N GLN A 206 13.36 16.07 -5.34
CA GLN A 206 13.14 14.82 -4.63
C GLN A 206 11.98 14.03 -5.26
N PRO A 207 11.99 12.69 -5.17
CA PRO A 207 10.84 11.88 -5.57
C PRO A 207 9.59 12.25 -4.75
N PRO A 208 8.39 12.12 -5.32
CA PRO A 208 7.15 12.55 -4.66
C PRO A 208 6.86 11.71 -3.43
N ALA A 209 6.56 12.38 -2.30
CA ALA A 209 6.19 11.72 -1.06
C ALA A 209 4.70 11.36 -0.99
N ASN A 210 3.87 12.01 -1.82
CA ASN A 210 2.43 11.82 -1.84
C ASN A 210 1.83 11.94 -3.25
N LEU A 211 0.57 11.49 -3.39
CA LEU A 211 -0.14 11.45 -4.67
C LEU A 211 -0.36 12.83 -5.30
N GLU A 212 -0.40 13.91 -4.50
CA GLU A 212 -0.52 15.27 -5.02
C GLU A 212 0.79 15.72 -5.67
N GLU A 213 1.92 15.50 -5.00
CA GLU A 213 3.26 15.76 -5.55
C GLU A 213 3.52 14.92 -6.79
N LEU A 214 3.10 13.65 -6.83
CA LEU A 214 3.25 12.80 -8.01
C LEU A 214 2.53 13.41 -9.22
N LEU A 215 1.30 13.90 -9.05
CA LEU A 215 0.56 14.57 -10.13
C LEU A 215 1.15 15.94 -10.49
N GLN A 216 1.66 16.70 -9.51
CA GLN A 216 2.37 17.95 -9.78
C GLN A 216 3.61 17.71 -10.63
N GLN A 217 4.41 16.68 -10.31
CA GLN A 217 5.58 16.33 -11.09
C GLN A 217 5.21 15.77 -12.48
N ALA A 218 4.15 14.97 -12.58
CA ALA A 218 3.63 14.54 -13.88
C ALA A 218 3.17 15.74 -14.75
N ASN A 219 2.48 16.72 -14.17
CA ASN A 219 2.13 17.97 -14.86
C ASN A 219 3.36 18.79 -15.28
N ALA A 220 4.46 18.68 -14.55
CA ALA A 220 5.74 19.29 -14.90
C ALA A 220 6.54 18.50 -15.97
N GLY A 221 6.00 17.38 -16.48
CA GLY A 221 6.61 16.58 -17.55
C GLY A 221 7.35 15.33 -17.08
N HIS A 222 7.40 15.06 -15.77
CA HIS A 222 8.01 13.83 -15.25
C HIS A 222 7.05 12.65 -15.41
N LYS A 223 7.23 11.89 -16.48
CA LYS A 223 6.30 10.82 -16.85
C LYS A 223 6.31 9.67 -15.83
N VAL A 224 5.14 9.09 -15.59
CA VAL A 224 4.90 8.03 -14.60
C VAL A 224 4.32 6.81 -15.31
N ALA A 225 4.94 5.64 -15.17
CA ALA A 225 4.33 4.36 -15.54
C ALA A 225 3.81 3.64 -14.29
N MET A 226 2.54 3.21 -14.34
CA MET A 226 1.95 2.39 -13.29
C MET A 226 0.99 1.35 -13.84
N ARG A 227 0.90 0.24 -13.11
CA ARG A 227 -0.02 -0.84 -13.40
C ARG A 227 -1.45 -0.43 -13.08
N SER A 228 -2.39 -0.91 -13.90
CA SER A 228 -3.82 -0.65 -13.78
C SER A 228 -4.64 -1.92 -13.54
N ASP A 229 -3.97 -3.02 -13.19
CA ASP A 229 -4.58 -4.25 -12.69
C ASP A 229 -4.65 -4.22 -11.16
N PHE A 230 -5.55 -5.01 -10.57
CA PHE A 230 -5.85 -4.98 -9.15
C PHE A 230 -4.59 -5.20 -8.29
N TYR A 231 -3.75 -6.18 -8.65
CA TYR A 231 -2.52 -6.50 -7.90
C TYR A 231 -1.54 -5.33 -7.92
N GLY A 232 -1.20 -4.81 -9.10
CA GLY A 232 -0.22 -3.73 -9.25
C GLY A 232 -0.71 -2.35 -8.83
N ALA A 233 -2.03 -2.13 -8.77
CA ALA A 233 -2.64 -0.87 -8.36
C ALA A 233 -3.20 -0.90 -6.92
N PHE A 234 -3.21 -2.05 -6.25
CA PHE A 234 -3.81 -2.22 -4.92
C PHE A 234 -3.32 -1.19 -3.90
N TRP A 235 -2.05 -0.81 -3.99
CA TRP A 235 -1.35 0.03 -3.02
C TRP A 235 -2.04 1.36 -2.70
N GLY A 236 -2.78 1.93 -3.67
CA GLY A 236 -3.47 3.19 -3.50
C GLY A 236 -4.75 3.08 -2.68
N ILE A 237 -5.37 1.91 -2.58
CA ILE A 237 -6.60 1.70 -1.79
C ILE A 237 -6.36 2.09 -0.33
N GLN A 238 -5.25 1.66 0.26
CA GLN A 238 -4.89 1.99 1.64
C GLN A 238 -4.57 3.47 1.83
N ALA A 239 -3.98 4.14 0.83
CA ALA A 239 -3.76 5.58 0.88
C ALA A 239 -5.08 6.38 0.96
N PHE A 240 -6.18 5.79 0.49
CA PHE A 240 -7.55 6.32 0.63
C PHE A 240 -8.32 5.75 1.83
N GLY A 241 -7.65 5.02 2.74
CA GLY A 241 -8.25 4.43 3.93
C GLY A 241 -9.09 3.17 3.66
N GLY A 242 -9.03 2.60 2.46
CA GLY A 242 -9.72 1.36 2.14
C GLY A 242 -9.04 0.13 2.74
N GLN A 243 -9.85 -0.91 2.98
CA GLN A 243 -9.42 -2.21 3.47
C GLN A 243 -10.02 -3.31 2.57
N LEU A 244 -9.35 -4.46 2.50
CA LEU A 244 -9.87 -5.62 1.76
C LEU A 244 -10.94 -6.35 2.56
N PHE A 245 -10.62 -6.64 3.83
CA PHE A 245 -11.40 -7.50 4.71
C PHE A 245 -11.66 -6.82 6.05
N ASP A 246 -12.79 -7.15 6.67
CA ASP A 246 -13.05 -6.85 8.08
C ASP A 246 -12.55 -7.98 9.00
N ALA A 247 -12.89 -7.89 10.29
CA ALA A 247 -12.49 -8.88 11.30
C ALA A 247 -13.18 -10.24 11.10
N GLU A 248 -14.31 -10.28 10.39
CA GLU A 248 -15.07 -11.48 10.06
C GLU A 248 -14.71 -12.05 8.68
N ASN A 249 -13.62 -11.57 8.06
CA ASN A 249 -13.15 -11.97 6.73
C ASN A 249 -14.12 -11.67 5.57
N ARG A 250 -15.08 -10.77 5.77
CA ARG A 250 -15.95 -10.29 4.69
C ARG A 250 -15.19 -9.31 3.82
N VAL A 251 -15.41 -9.35 2.51
CA VAL A 251 -14.87 -8.33 1.61
C VAL A 251 -15.60 -7.01 1.86
N ILE A 252 -14.83 -5.93 2.04
CA ILE A 252 -15.33 -4.57 2.37
C ILE A 252 -14.76 -3.49 1.45
N LEU A 253 -14.49 -3.83 0.19
CA LEU A 253 -13.98 -2.88 -0.81
C LEU A 253 -15.00 -1.76 -1.13
N ASN A 254 -16.27 -1.96 -0.80
CA ASN A 254 -17.34 -0.98 -0.99
C ASN A 254 -17.36 0.16 0.03
N GLN A 255 -16.47 0.20 1.03
CA GLN A 255 -16.44 1.24 2.07
C GLN A 255 -15.81 2.59 1.61
N GLY A 256 -15.77 2.84 0.31
CA GLY A 256 -15.37 4.12 -0.29
C GLY A 256 -13.89 4.27 -0.63
N GLY A 257 -12.97 3.67 0.13
CA GLY A 257 -11.53 3.76 -0.14
C GLY A 257 -11.14 3.27 -1.54
N PHE A 258 -11.71 2.13 -1.97
CA PHE A 258 -11.48 1.61 -3.32
C PHE A 258 -12.07 2.50 -4.42
N ALA A 259 -13.31 2.97 -4.25
CA ALA A 259 -13.95 3.88 -5.19
C ALA A 259 -13.18 5.21 -5.34
N ASN A 260 -12.66 5.75 -4.23
CA ASN A 260 -11.83 6.95 -4.24
C ASN A 260 -10.50 6.74 -4.97
N TRP A 261 -9.88 5.57 -4.77
CA TRP A 261 -8.67 5.20 -5.49
C TRP A 261 -8.90 5.07 -7.00
N LEU A 262 -9.97 4.39 -7.41
CA LEU A 262 -10.37 4.29 -8.82
C LEU A 262 -10.66 5.68 -9.44
N SER A 263 -11.30 6.57 -8.69
CA SER A 263 -11.53 7.96 -9.10
C SER A 263 -10.23 8.73 -9.30
N TRP A 264 -9.25 8.53 -8.41
CA TRP A 264 -7.93 9.11 -8.56
C TRP A 264 -7.20 8.55 -9.78
N LEU A 265 -7.20 7.23 -9.97
CA LEU A 265 -6.56 6.58 -11.12
C LEU A 265 -7.15 7.06 -12.45
N LYS A 266 -8.47 7.18 -12.55
CA LYS A 266 -9.13 7.72 -13.73
C LYS A 266 -8.65 9.14 -14.06
N ARG A 267 -8.67 10.03 -13.06
CA ARG A 267 -8.17 11.41 -13.22
C ARG A 267 -6.67 11.47 -13.55
N ALA A 268 -5.88 10.59 -12.94
CA ALA A 268 -4.45 10.50 -13.23
C ALA A 268 -4.23 10.05 -14.67
N GLY A 269 -5.01 9.07 -15.16
CA GLY A 269 -4.96 8.60 -16.55
C GLY A 269 -5.34 9.63 -17.61
N ASP A 270 -6.09 10.68 -17.24
CA ASP A 270 -6.37 11.81 -18.13
C ASP A 270 -5.13 12.71 -18.36
N ASN A 271 -4.09 12.56 -17.52
CA ASN A 271 -2.83 13.27 -17.68
C ASN A 271 -1.95 12.56 -18.73
N PRO A 272 -1.51 13.24 -19.81
CA PRO A 272 -0.70 12.61 -20.86
C PRO A 272 0.67 12.11 -20.38
N ASN A 273 1.14 12.55 -19.21
CA ASN A 273 2.38 12.09 -18.60
C ASN A 273 2.17 10.93 -17.62
N VAL A 274 0.96 10.43 -17.43
CA VAL A 274 0.68 9.22 -16.63
C VAL A 274 0.26 8.10 -17.56
N ILE A 275 1.05 7.02 -17.57
CA ILE A 275 0.84 5.85 -18.42
C ILE A 275 0.32 4.71 -17.55
N LEU A 276 -0.99 4.48 -17.65
CA LEU A 276 -1.66 3.33 -17.04
C LEU A 276 -1.59 2.14 -17.99
N ASN A 277 -1.19 0.97 -17.51
CA ASN A 277 -1.13 -0.23 -18.33
C ASN A 277 -1.42 -1.50 -17.52
N ARG A 278 -1.91 -2.54 -18.21
CA ARG A 278 -2.27 -3.82 -17.57
C ARG A 278 -1.11 -4.84 -17.51
N ARG A 279 0.08 -4.50 -18.03
CA ARG A 279 1.18 -5.47 -18.24
C ARG A 279 2.48 -4.99 -17.61
N SER A 280 2.95 -5.71 -16.60
CA SER A 280 4.19 -5.38 -15.87
C SER A 280 5.38 -5.10 -16.79
N ARG A 281 5.61 -5.97 -17.79
CA ARG A 281 6.75 -5.85 -18.73
C ARG A 281 6.77 -4.51 -19.48
N THR A 282 5.61 -4.01 -19.88
CA THR A 282 5.51 -2.73 -20.58
C THR A 282 6.00 -1.57 -19.72
N SER A 283 5.69 -1.59 -18.42
CA SER A 283 6.15 -0.55 -17.49
C SER A 283 7.67 -0.60 -17.28
N THR A 284 8.22 -1.80 -17.11
CA THR A 284 9.67 -2.00 -16.94
C THR A 284 10.43 -1.57 -18.20
N ASP A 285 9.97 -1.95 -19.39
CA ASP A 285 10.60 -1.58 -20.66
C ASP A 285 10.58 -0.05 -20.88
N LEU A 286 9.46 0.63 -20.57
CA LEU A 286 9.38 2.10 -20.63
C LEU A 286 10.41 2.77 -19.71
N PHE A 287 10.62 2.24 -18.52
CA PHE A 287 11.58 2.78 -17.57
C PHE A 287 13.03 2.55 -18.02
N ILE A 288 13.36 1.33 -18.48
CA ILE A 288 14.68 0.98 -19.01
C ILE A 288 15.02 1.79 -20.26
N ASN A 289 14.06 2.05 -21.14
CA ASN A 289 14.27 2.85 -22.34
C ASN A 289 14.36 4.37 -22.06
N GLY A 290 14.12 4.80 -20.82
CA GLY A 290 14.12 6.22 -20.44
C GLY A 290 12.87 6.99 -20.90
N ASP A 291 11.79 6.29 -21.25
CA ASP A 291 10.52 6.91 -21.67
C ASP A 291 9.73 7.49 -20.50
N VAL A 292 9.99 7.01 -19.28
CA VAL A 292 9.34 7.48 -18.04
C VAL A 292 10.34 7.82 -16.94
N THR A 293 10.03 8.86 -16.17
CA THR A 293 10.82 9.28 -15.00
C THR A 293 10.55 8.37 -13.81
N TYR A 294 9.30 7.93 -13.65
CA TYR A 294 8.81 7.15 -12.51
C TYR A 294 8.19 5.83 -12.94
N TYR A 295 8.39 4.81 -12.13
CA TYR A 295 7.86 3.46 -12.35
C TYR A 295 7.45 2.81 -11.02
N VAL A 296 6.21 2.32 -10.93
CA VAL A 296 5.78 1.47 -9.81
C VAL A 296 6.09 0.01 -10.13
N GLY A 297 7.07 -0.57 -9.42
CA GLY A 297 7.58 -1.92 -9.68
C GLY A 297 7.76 -2.75 -8.42
N LEU A 298 8.05 -4.03 -8.59
CA LEU A 298 8.36 -4.95 -7.49
C LEU A 298 9.79 -4.71 -6.99
N THR A 299 10.06 -5.03 -5.73
CA THR A 299 11.42 -4.98 -5.14
C THR A 299 12.41 -5.87 -5.89
N THR A 300 11.92 -6.96 -6.50
CA THR A 300 12.70 -7.88 -7.34
C THR A 300 13.11 -7.30 -8.69
N ASP A 301 12.52 -6.18 -9.13
CA ASP A 301 12.92 -5.52 -10.37
C ASP A 301 14.27 -4.79 -10.21
N PHE A 302 14.68 -4.44 -8.99
CA PHE A 302 15.84 -3.59 -8.77
C PHE A 302 17.15 -4.12 -9.39
N PRO A 303 17.55 -5.39 -9.23
CA PRO A 303 18.77 -5.91 -9.87
C PRO A 303 18.73 -5.79 -11.40
N ILE A 304 17.57 -6.07 -12.01
CA ILE A 304 17.35 -5.96 -13.46
C ILE A 304 17.50 -4.49 -13.90
N LEU A 305 16.93 -3.56 -13.14
CA LEU A 305 17.03 -2.14 -13.43
C LEU A 305 18.47 -1.61 -13.26
N GLN A 306 19.20 -2.08 -12.24
CA GLN A 306 20.60 -1.71 -12.04
C GLN A 306 21.49 -2.23 -13.16
N GLU A 307 21.29 -3.48 -13.59
CA GLU A 307 22.03 -4.06 -14.71
C GLU A 307 21.77 -3.28 -16.02
N ALA A 308 20.52 -2.90 -16.26
CA ALA A 308 20.14 -2.21 -17.48
C ALA A 308 20.53 -0.72 -17.53
N LEU A 309 20.47 -0.01 -16.40
CA LEU A 309 20.59 1.46 -16.35
C LEU A 309 21.84 1.96 -15.61
N GLY A 310 22.53 1.11 -14.86
CA GLY A 310 23.57 1.52 -13.91
C GLY A 310 22.98 1.90 -12.54
N ALA A 311 23.66 1.48 -11.47
CA ALA A 311 23.20 1.67 -10.09
C ALA A 311 23.05 3.15 -9.69
N GLU A 312 23.84 4.03 -10.29
CA GLU A 312 23.84 5.48 -10.08
C GLU A 312 22.65 6.19 -10.73
N ASN A 313 21.98 5.55 -11.70
CA ASN A 313 20.84 6.13 -12.42
C ASN A 313 19.49 5.69 -11.85
N VAL A 314 19.45 4.61 -11.08
CA VAL A 314 18.21 4.10 -10.48
C VAL A 314 18.08 4.60 -9.05
N GLY A 315 16.96 5.26 -8.77
CA GLY A 315 16.52 5.64 -7.44
C GLY A 315 15.31 4.84 -7.02
N VAL A 316 15.16 4.69 -5.70
CA VAL A 316 13.99 4.07 -5.07
C VAL A 316 13.45 5.02 -4.02
N ALA A 317 12.12 5.10 -3.95
CA ALA A 317 11.36 5.76 -2.91
C ALA A 317 10.17 4.89 -2.51
N ARG A 318 9.61 5.15 -1.33
CA ARG A 318 8.29 4.62 -0.97
C ARG A 318 7.23 5.06 -1.97
N LEU A 319 6.21 4.21 -2.13
CA LEU A 319 5.03 4.55 -2.91
C LEU A 319 4.34 5.79 -2.30
N PRO A 320 3.88 6.72 -3.16
CA PRO A 320 3.33 7.98 -2.71
C PRO A 320 1.98 7.77 -2.01
N GLY A 321 1.93 8.04 -0.71
CA GLY A 321 0.69 7.98 0.07
C GLY A 321 -0.16 9.25 -0.06
N ARG A 322 -1.03 9.46 0.92
CA ARG A 322 -1.66 10.75 1.24
C ARG A 322 -1.19 11.23 2.61
N GLN A 323 -1.48 12.47 2.96
CA GLN A 323 -1.11 13.03 4.26
C GLN A 323 -1.55 12.10 5.41
N ASN A 324 -0.59 11.56 6.15
CA ASN A 324 -0.76 10.57 7.23
C ASN A 324 -1.43 9.23 6.84
N LYS A 325 -1.62 8.94 5.56
CA LYS A 325 -2.15 7.66 5.05
C LYS A 325 -1.15 7.07 4.04
N PRO A 326 -0.21 6.20 4.48
CA PRO A 326 0.78 5.65 3.57
C PRO A 326 0.15 4.74 2.51
N ALA A 327 0.85 4.58 1.39
CA ALA A 327 0.53 3.55 0.41
C ALA A 327 0.74 2.14 1.00
N GLY A 328 -0.11 1.21 0.59
CA GLY A 328 -0.18 -0.13 1.15
C GLY A 328 -0.16 -1.23 0.10
N PRO A 329 0.97 -1.48 -0.58
CA PRO A 329 1.07 -2.53 -1.59
C PRO A 329 0.87 -3.92 -0.99
N LEU A 330 0.52 -4.90 -1.83
CA LEU A 330 0.46 -6.29 -1.39
C LEU A 330 1.87 -6.77 -0.97
N LEU A 331 1.91 -7.61 0.05
CA LEU A 331 3.11 -8.24 0.58
C LEU A 331 3.14 -9.70 0.17
N GLU A 332 4.24 -10.09 -0.47
CA GLU A 332 4.59 -11.48 -0.73
C GLU A 332 5.63 -11.94 0.30
N VAL A 333 5.50 -13.19 0.72
CA VAL A 333 6.36 -13.81 1.74
C VAL A 333 6.88 -15.12 1.18
N GLU A 334 8.20 -15.31 1.12
CA GLU A 334 8.79 -16.64 1.01
C GLU A 334 8.96 -17.21 2.43
N ALA A 335 8.73 -18.51 2.59
CA ALA A 335 8.73 -19.22 3.85
C ALA A 335 9.72 -20.38 3.82
N ILE A 336 10.33 -20.66 4.97
CA ILE A 336 11.00 -21.92 5.27
C ILE A 336 9.95 -22.88 5.84
N MET A 337 9.62 -23.93 5.10
CA MET A 337 8.66 -24.97 5.49
C MET A 337 9.39 -26.30 5.73
N PHE A 338 8.88 -27.09 6.68
CA PHE A 338 9.50 -28.35 7.10
C PHE A 338 8.70 -29.54 6.59
N SER A 339 9.37 -30.45 5.88
CA SER A 339 8.70 -31.63 5.32
C SER A 339 8.17 -32.57 6.39
N ARG A 340 6.97 -33.13 6.15
CA ARG A 340 6.38 -34.17 7.00
C ARG A 340 7.25 -35.43 7.03
N ALA A 341 7.95 -35.73 5.94
CA ALA A 341 8.80 -36.90 5.82
C ALA A 341 10.13 -36.78 6.60
N ALA A 342 10.51 -35.56 7.02
CA ALA A 342 11.74 -35.33 7.79
C ALA A 342 11.75 -36.17 9.08
N THR A 343 12.88 -36.83 9.34
CA THR A 343 13.14 -37.53 10.60
C THR A 343 13.28 -36.55 11.77
N ASP A 344 13.27 -37.03 13.01
CA ASP A 344 13.48 -36.16 14.18
C ASP A 344 14.87 -35.49 14.16
N THR A 345 15.89 -36.21 13.69
CA THR A 345 17.26 -35.69 13.55
C THR A 345 17.34 -34.61 12.49
N SER A 346 16.85 -34.88 11.27
CA SER A 346 16.88 -33.89 10.19
C SER A 346 16.01 -32.67 10.50
N TYR A 347 14.89 -32.85 11.20
CA TYR A 347 14.05 -31.75 11.68
C TYR A 347 14.77 -30.87 12.70
N ALA A 348 15.49 -31.44 13.67
CA ALA A 348 16.27 -30.66 14.64
C ALA A 348 17.37 -29.82 13.98
N ILE A 349 18.09 -30.38 13.00
CA ILE A 349 19.07 -29.65 12.19
C ILE A 349 18.38 -28.54 11.41
N SER A 350 17.27 -28.87 10.75
CA SER A 350 16.51 -27.93 9.91
C SER A 350 16.00 -26.75 10.70
N LEU A 351 15.45 -26.99 11.91
CA LEU A 351 14.96 -25.93 12.78
C LEU A 351 16.10 -25.02 13.23
N ARG A 352 17.27 -25.59 13.55
CA ARG A 352 18.45 -24.82 13.94
C ARG A 352 18.98 -23.98 12.77
N LEU A 353 19.01 -24.53 11.56
CA LEU A 353 19.40 -23.79 10.36
C LEU A 353 18.40 -22.67 10.08
N ALA A 354 17.10 -22.93 10.19
CA ALA A 354 16.09 -21.91 9.95
C ALA A 354 16.22 -20.73 10.92
N GLN A 355 16.44 -21.00 12.22
CA GLN A 355 16.75 -19.97 13.22
C GLN A 355 18.01 -19.16 12.88
N TYR A 356 19.05 -19.83 12.35
CA TYR A 356 20.27 -19.16 11.90
C TYR A 356 19.99 -18.24 10.70
N LEU A 357 19.31 -18.73 9.67
CA LEU A 357 18.98 -17.98 8.46
C LEU A 357 18.04 -16.79 8.72
N THR A 358 17.16 -16.89 9.71
CA THR A 358 16.23 -15.82 10.10
C THR A 358 16.77 -14.90 11.19
N SER A 359 18.00 -15.11 11.65
CA SER A 359 18.62 -14.24 12.65
C SER A 359 18.88 -12.83 12.09
N ASN A 360 18.97 -11.84 12.97
CA ASN A 360 19.23 -10.44 12.59
C ASN A 360 20.49 -10.28 11.72
N GLU A 361 21.57 -11.00 12.01
CA GLU A 361 22.83 -10.86 11.26
C GLU A 361 22.71 -11.46 9.85
N GLN A 362 22.19 -12.68 9.74
CA GLN A 362 22.03 -13.38 8.45
C GLN A 362 21.00 -12.68 7.56
N GLN A 363 19.89 -12.19 8.13
CA GLN A 363 18.90 -11.42 7.38
C GLN A 363 19.46 -10.08 6.90
N LYS A 364 20.35 -9.45 7.67
CA LYS A 364 21.06 -8.23 7.25
C LYS A 364 22.01 -8.51 6.09
N GLU A 365 22.72 -9.63 6.14
CA GLU A 365 23.59 -10.08 5.06
C GLU A 365 22.82 -10.39 3.78
N LEU A 366 21.72 -11.16 3.86
CA LEU A 366 20.80 -11.41 2.75
C LEU A 366 20.26 -10.12 2.14
N ALA A 367 19.93 -9.14 2.97
CA ALA A 367 19.45 -7.85 2.50
C ALA A 367 20.53 -7.06 1.73
N LEU A 368 21.78 -7.10 2.19
CA LEU A 368 22.87 -6.33 1.56
C LEU A 368 23.46 -7.02 0.33
N LEU A 369 23.55 -8.35 0.34
CA LEU A 369 24.25 -9.12 -0.70
C LEU A 369 23.28 -9.74 -1.73
N ALA A 370 22.13 -10.23 -1.28
CA ALA A 370 21.14 -10.88 -2.16
C ALA A 370 19.95 -9.96 -2.52
N GLY A 371 19.87 -8.76 -1.93
CA GLY A 371 18.78 -7.81 -2.16
C GLY A 371 17.42 -8.28 -1.66
N LYS A 372 17.39 -9.26 -0.74
CA LYS A 372 16.15 -9.82 -0.19
C LYS A 372 15.65 -8.97 0.97
N LEU A 373 14.37 -8.59 0.96
CA LEU A 373 13.83 -7.84 2.10
C LEU A 373 13.71 -8.76 3.31
N PRO A 374 14.16 -8.31 4.49
CA PRO A 374 14.20 -9.14 5.68
C PRO A 374 12.81 -9.30 6.31
N THR A 375 12.55 -10.47 6.88
CA THR A 375 11.38 -10.72 7.74
C THR A 375 11.66 -10.42 9.21
N ASN A 376 12.93 -10.44 9.62
CA ASN A 376 13.33 -10.11 10.98
C ASN A 376 13.18 -8.59 11.23
N ASN A 377 12.33 -8.24 12.20
CA ASN A 377 11.94 -6.87 12.53
C ASN A 377 13.04 -6.08 13.27
N GLN A 378 14.15 -6.71 13.65
CA GLN A 378 15.31 -6.08 14.26
C GLN A 378 16.32 -5.58 13.22
N VAL A 379 16.24 -6.03 11.96
CA VAL A 379 17.17 -5.62 10.92
C VAL A 379 17.10 -4.11 10.71
N ARG A 380 18.26 -3.46 10.81
CA ARG A 380 18.46 -2.03 10.54
C ARG A 380 19.57 -1.89 9.51
N ILE A 381 19.25 -1.20 8.42
CA ILE A 381 20.22 -0.80 7.39
C ILE A 381 20.42 0.70 7.51
N ASP A 382 21.68 1.12 7.66
CA ASP A 382 22.03 2.53 7.60
C ASP A 382 21.78 3.04 6.17
N PRO A 383 20.96 4.09 5.97
CA PRO A 383 20.71 4.65 4.64
C PRO A 383 21.98 5.10 3.91
N ARG A 384 23.08 5.35 4.62
CA ARG A 384 24.39 5.67 4.04
C ARG A 384 25.09 4.46 3.43
N VAL A 385 24.76 3.25 3.88
CA VAL A 385 25.29 1.98 3.36
C VAL A 385 24.48 1.50 2.18
N SER A 386 23.16 1.43 2.34
CA SER A 386 22.24 1.07 1.26
C SER A 386 20.95 1.88 1.38
N PRO A 387 20.85 3.02 0.69
CA PRO A 387 19.65 3.87 0.74
C PRO A 387 18.44 3.13 0.14
N VAL A 388 18.65 2.32 -0.89
CA VAL A 388 17.59 1.55 -1.55
C VAL A 388 16.99 0.51 -0.60
N MET A 389 17.84 -0.28 0.07
CA MET A 389 17.33 -1.30 1.00
C MET A 389 16.64 -0.65 2.23
N ALA A 390 17.10 0.52 2.66
CA ALA A 390 16.42 1.27 3.72
C ALA A 390 14.98 1.68 3.30
N GLU A 391 14.79 2.14 2.05
CA GLU A 391 13.45 2.46 1.51
C GLU A 391 12.58 1.21 1.35
N PHE A 392 13.13 0.10 0.89
CA PHE A 392 12.41 -1.19 0.80
C PHE A 392 11.94 -1.70 2.16
N ILE A 393 12.81 -1.68 3.19
CA ILE A 393 12.43 -2.04 4.56
C ILE A 393 11.33 -1.10 5.08
N ALA A 394 11.41 0.19 4.78
CA ALA A 394 10.39 1.16 5.20
C ALA A 394 9.04 0.90 4.51
N GLN A 395 9.05 0.56 3.21
CA GLN A 395 7.87 0.23 2.42
C GLN A 395 7.21 -1.10 2.86
N GLY A 396 8.00 -2.11 3.22
CA GLY A 396 7.51 -3.41 3.69
C GLY A 396 6.70 -3.33 4.99
N ARG A 397 6.93 -2.31 5.82
CA ARG A 397 6.17 -2.07 7.07
C ARG A 397 4.72 -1.66 6.85
N THR A 398 4.42 -1.07 5.70
CA THR A 398 3.06 -0.64 5.32
C THR A 398 2.40 -1.60 4.34
N ALA A 399 3.13 -2.63 3.88
CA ALA A 399 2.62 -3.60 2.94
C ALA A 399 1.59 -4.53 3.60
N VAL A 400 0.56 -4.88 2.82
CA VAL A 400 -0.61 -5.64 3.26
C VAL A 400 -0.43 -7.11 2.91
N PRO A 401 -0.38 -8.01 3.90
CA PRO A 401 -0.28 -9.44 3.65
C PRO A 401 -1.59 -10.01 3.14
N ILE A 402 -1.50 -11.00 2.26
CA ILE A 402 -2.60 -11.91 1.97
C ILE A 402 -2.55 -13.01 3.02
N ARG A 403 -3.49 -12.98 3.97
CA ARG A 403 -3.56 -13.99 5.03
C ARG A 403 -4.15 -15.30 4.52
N LEU A 404 -3.82 -16.39 5.22
CA LEU A 404 -4.21 -17.75 4.84
C LEU A 404 -5.73 -17.92 4.77
N GLU A 405 -6.44 -17.41 5.77
CA GLU A 405 -7.90 -17.47 5.87
C GLU A 405 -8.61 -16.85 4.66
N ASN A 406 -7.97 -15.90 4.00
CA ASN A 406 -8.55 -15.13 2.90
C ASN A 406 -7.95 -15.48 1.53
N ARG A 407 -7.08 -16.49 1.45
CA ARG A 407 -6.35 -16.81 0.21
C ARG A 407 -7.28 -17.15 -0.96
N THR A 408 -8.27 -18.01 -0.74
CA THR A 408 -9.22 -18.42 -1.79
C THR A 408 -10.05 -17.22 -2.25
N ILE A 409 -10.49 -16.38 -1.31
CA ILE A 409 -11.24 -15.16 -1.60
C ILE A 409 -10.36 -14.17 -2.39
N MET A 410 -9.09 -14.03 -2.03
CA MET A 410 -8.15 -13.16 -2.72
C MET A 410 -7.91 -13.57 -4.17
N SER A 411 -7.88 -14.86 -4.50
CA SER A 411 -7.78 -15.29 -5.91
C SER A 411 -8.92 -14.75 -6.76
N ASP A 412 -10.15 -14.75 -6.24
CA ASP A 412 -11.32 -14.21 -6.92
C ASP A 412 -11.32 -12.68 -6.95
N ILE A 413 -10.87 -12.02 -5.88
CA ILE A 413 -10.67 -10.56 -5.86
C ILE A 413 -9.65 -10.13 -6.90
N LEU A 414 -8.51 -10.81 -7.02
CA LEU A 414 -7.48 -10.48 -8.01
C LEU A 414 -8.01 -10.62 -9.44
N LYS A 415 -8.79 -11.68 -9.70
CA LYS A 415 -9.38 -11.93 -11.02
C LYS A 415 -10.49 -10.92 -11.36
N LEU A 416 -11.55 -10.87 -10.54
CA LEU A 416 -12.70 -9.98 -10.76
C LEU A 416 -12.29 -8.52 -10.65
N GLY A 417 -11.38 -8.21 -9.73
CA GLY A 417 -10.82 -6.87 -9.55
C GLY A 417 -10.19 -6.34 -10.83
N ASN A 418 -9.43 -7.15 -11.57
CA ASN A 418 -8.87 -6.74 -12.86
C ASN A 418 -9.96 -6.32 -13.86
N ASP A 419 -11.06 -7.07 -13.90
CA ASP A 419 -12.20 -6.77 -14.77
C ASP A 419 -12.88 -5.45 -14.34
N PHE A 420 -13.09 -5.24 -13.04
CA PHE A 420 -13.69 -4.00 -12.54
C PHE A 420 -12.80 -2.76 -12.73
N TYR A 421 -11.48 -2.90 -12.57
CA TYR A 421 -10.53 -1.83 -12.93
C TYR A 421 -10.64 -1.48 -14.42
N ALA A 422 -10.69 -2.49 -15.29
CA ALA A 422 -10.86 -2.30 -16.73
C ALA A 422 -12.15 -1.53 -17.05
N LEU A 423 -13.30 -2.01 -16.57
CA LEU A 423 -14.60 -1.40 -16.83
C LEU A 423 -14.67 0.07 -16.38
N VAL A 424 -14.07 0.41 -15.24
CA VAL A 424 -14.06 1.78 -14.73
C VAL A 424 -13.17 2.70 -15.54
N LEU A 425 -11.96 2.24 -15.89
CA LEU A 425 -10.99 3.02 -16.66
C LEU A 425 -11.45 3.20 -18.11
N ASP A 426 -12.15 2.20 -18.67
CA ASP A 426 -12.76 2.26 -20.00
C ASP A 426 -14.08 3.08 -19.98
N GLY A 427 -14.55 3.50 -18.79
CA GLY A 427 -15.71 4.37 -18.60
C GLY A 427 -17.06 3.68 -18.71
N GLU A 428 -17.09 2.34 -18.70
CA GLU A 428 -18.31 1.54 -18.84
C GLU A 428 -19.20 1.56 -17.59
N ILE A 429 -18.58 1.66 -16.39
CA ILE A 429 -19.28 1.71 -15.11
C ILE A 429 -18.72 2.80 -14.18
N GLY A 430 -19.52 3.20 -13.19
CA GLY A 430 -19.10 4.15 -12.16
C GLY A 430 -18.19 3.54 -11.09
N VAL A 431 -17.36 4.36 -10.44
CA VAL A 431 -16.42 3.90 -9.39
C VAL A 431 -17.12 3.28 -8.17
N VAL A 432 -18.30 3.78 -7.80
CA VAL A 432 -19.09 3.26 -6.67
C VAL A 432 -19.78 1.95 -7.05
N GLU A 433 -20.30 1.87 -8.26
CA GLU A 433 -20.89 0.65 -8.80
C GLU A 433 -19.85 -0.47 -8.85
N ALA A 434 -18.65 -0.20 -9.38
CA ALA A 434 -17.56 -1.16 -9.40
C ALA A 434 -17.19 -1.68 -8.02
N ALA A 435 -17.07 -0.80 -7.02
CA ALA A 435 -16.74 -1.19 -5.66
C ALA A 435 -17.84 -2.05 -5.02
N ASN A 436 -19.11 -1.69 -5.21
CA ASN A 436 -20.25 -2.46 -4.72
C ASN A 436 -20.35 -3.82 -5.41
N SER A 437 -20.27 -3.86 -6.74
CA SER A 437 -20.43 -5.08 -7.52
C SER A 437 -19.28 -6.06 -7.29
N LEU A 438 -18.03 -5.60 -7.21
CA LEU A 438 -16.90 -6.47 -6.85
C LEU A 438 -17.10 -7.08 -5.47
N THR A 439 -17.42 -6.24 -4.47
CA THR A 439 -17.63 -6.70 -3.09
C THR A 439 -18.75 -7.73 -3.01
N GLN A 440 -19.90 -7.41 -3.62
CA GLN A 440 -21.06 -8.28 -3.63
C GLN A 440 -20.78 -9.61 -4.34
N GLN A 441 -20.22 -9.59 -5.55
CA GLN A 441 -19.96 -10.81 -6.31
C GLN A 441 -19.00 -11.75 -5.58
N VAL A 442 -17.96 -11.21 -4.95
CA VAL A 442 -17.03 -12.03 -4.18
C VAL A 442 -17.72 -12.58 -2.94
N ASN A 443 -18.36 -11.73 -2.12
CA ASN A 443 -19.04 -12.20 -0.91
C ASN A 443 -20.13 -13.25 -1.21
N ASP A 444 -20.94 -13.05 -2.26
CA ASP A 444 -21.97 -13.99 -2.69
C ASP A 444 -21.36 -15.36 -3.09
N THR A 445 -20.19 -15.35 -3.75
CA THR A 445 -19.46 -16.56 -4.15
C THR A 445 -19.04 -17.40 -2.94
N PHE A 446 -18.69 -16.74 -1.83
CA PHE A 446 -18.25 -17.40 -0.60
C PHE A 446 -19.35 -17.50 0.47
N GLY A 447 -20.59 -17.12 0.16
CA GLY A 447 -21.71 -17.14 1.11
C GLY A 447 -21.55 -16.17 2.28
N LEU A 448 -20.79 -15.10 2.09
CA LEU A 448 -20.54 -14.06 3.08
C LEU A 448 -21.60 -12.97 2.97
N GLU A 449 -21.97 -12.39 4.12
CA GLU A 449 -22.86 -11.22 4.12
C GLU A 449 -22.14 -10.03 3.50
N THR A 450 -22.78 -9.37 2.53
CA THR A 450 -22.27 -8.10 2.02
C THR A 450 -22.76 -6.98 2.91
N LEU A 451 -21.85 -6.38 3.67
CA LEU A 451 -22.12 -5.12 4.35
C LEU A 451 -22.46 -4.06 3.31
N VAL A 452 -23.63 -3.46 3.39
CA VAL A 452 -23.95 -2.33 2.54
C VAL A 452 -23.11 -1.15 3.03
N ALA A 453 -22.30 -0.56 2.15
CA ALA A 453 -21.51 0.63 2.48
C ALA A 453 -22.41 1.63 3.21
N SER A 454 -22.06 1.96 4.46
CA SER A 454 -22.96 2.63 5.40
C SER A 454 -23.42 3.98 4.85
N ALA A 455 -24.54 3.96 4.15
CA ALA A 455 -25.48 5.06 4.15
C ALA A 455 -26.64 4.73 5.09
N LEU A 456 -26.98 3.44 5.26
CA LEU A 456 -28.20 3.01 5.96
C LEU A 456 -28.10 1.53 6.42
N ASP A 457 -27.53 1.24 7.58
CA ASP A 457 -27.84 0.00 8.31
C ASP A 457 -28.57 0.36 9.60
N ALA A 458 -29.68 -0.35 9.85
CA ALA A 458 -30.70 -0.12 10.88
C ALA A 458 -31.02 1.37 11.09
N CYS A 459 -31.96 1.88 10.29
CA CYS A 459 -32.44 3.23 10.48
C CYS A 459 -33.24 3.32 11.79
N ASP A 460 -32.55 3.53 12.91
CA ASP A 460 -33.10 3.87 14.24
C ASP A 460 -33.62 5.32 14.27
N VAL A 461 -33.69 5.96 13.11
CA VAL A 461 -34.18 7.33 12.95
C VAL A 461 -35.70 7.27 12.84
N THR A 462 -36.36 7.83 13.85
CA THR A 462 -37.82 7.96 13.89
C THR A 462 -38.24 9.42 13.81
N GLY A 463 -39.42 9.67 13.25
CA GLY A 463 -40.04 11.00 13.24
C GLY A 463 -39.97 11.72 11.89
N THR A 464 -40.42 12.98 11.87
CA THR A 464 -40.55 13.78 10.64
C THR A 464 -39.54 14.92 10.60
N VAL A 465 -38.74 14.97 9.53
CA VAL A 465 -37.79 16.04 9.23
C VAL A 465 -38.34 16.88 8.08
N ALA A 466 -38.46 18.19 8.26
CA ALA A 466 -38.80 19.10 7.19
C ALA A 466 -37.54 19.57 6.45
N LEU A 467 -37.51 19.39 5.12
CA LEU A 467 -36.48 19.88 4.22
C LEU A 467 -37.06 20.96 3.30
N TRP A 468 -36.53 22.18 3.40
CA TRP A 468 -36.93 23.29 2.53
C TRP A 468 -35.99 23.41 1.33
N HIS A 469 -36.56 23.61 0.13
CA HIS A 469 -35.79 23.74 -1.11
C HIS A 469 -36.48 24.66 -2.12
N SER A 470 -35.72 25.14 -3.11
CA SER A 470 -36.23 25.90 -4.26
C SER A 470 -36.12 25.17 -5.59
N TRP A 471 -35.69 23.90 -5.57
CA TRP A 471 -35.55 23.09 -6.77
C TRP A 471 -36.89 22.88 -7.47
N SER A 472 -36.86 22.87 -8.81
CA SER A 472 -38.02 22.71 -9.68
C SER A 472 -37.70 21.80 -10.87
N GLY A 473 -38.74 21.28 -11.53
CA GLY A 473 -38.61 20.40 -12.70
C GLY A 473 -37.89 19.09 -12.37
N LYS A 474 -36.99 18.63 -13.26
CA LYS A 474 -36.25 17.36 -13.06
C LYS A 474 -35.42 17.31 -11.78
N LYS A 475 -34.96 18.46 -11.27
CA LYS A 475 -34.23 18.52 -9.98
C LYS A 475 -35.16 18.17 -8.81
N GLU A 476 -36.39 18.67 -8.85
CA GLU A 476 -37.41 18.36 -7.84
C GLU A 476 -37.86 16.90 -7.94
N GLU A 477 -38.06 16.37 -9.16
CA GLU A 477 -38.35 14.95 -9.37
C GLU A 477 -37.25 14.04 -8.79
N ALA A 478 -35.98 14.40 -9.03
CA ALA A 478 -34.85 13.66 -8.46
C ALA A 478 -34.83 13.73 -6.92
N LEU A 479 -35.08 14.89 -6.33
CA LEU A 479 -35.15 15.05 -4.87
C LEU A 479 -36.28 14.21 -4.26
N ILE A 480 -37.44 14.17 -4.92
CA ILE A 480 -38.57 13.31 -4.54
C ILE A 480 -38.17 11.83 -4.62
N ALA A 481 -37.51 11.40 -5.69
CA ALA A 481 -37.04 10.02 -5.82
C ALA A 481 -36.00 9.65 -4.76
N THR A 482 -35.06 10.55 -4.43
CA THR A 482 -34.08 10.35 -3.36
C THR A 482 -34.76 10.24 -1.99
N ARG A 483 -35.76 11.08 -1.72
CA ARG A 483 -36.59 10.98 -0.51
C ARG A 483 -37.27 9.61 -0.41
N ASP A 484 -37.88 9.15 -1.50
CA ASP A 484 -38.62 7.89 -1.52
C ASP A 484 -37.68 6.69 -1.34
N ALA A 485 -36.49 6.74 -1.93
CA ALA A 485 -35.44 5.75 -1.71
C ALA A 485 -34.96 5.74 -0.25
N PHE A 486 -34.81 6.91 0.38
CA PHE A 486 -34.46 7.03 1.80
C PHE A 486 -35.55 6.44 2.70
N ILE A 487 -36.82 6.81 2.51
CA ILE A 487 -37.96 6.29 3.31
C ILE A 487 -38.09 4.77 3.12
N LYS A 488 -37.82 4.24 1.93
CA LYS A 488 -37.79 2.79 1.70
C LYS A 488 -36.73 2.08 2.54
N GLY A 489 -35.57 2.71 2.76
CA GLY A 489 -34.52 2.22 3.66
C GLY A 489 -34.72 2.58 5.14
N CYS A 490 -35.57 3.58 5.43
CA CYS A 490 -35.88 4.11 6.76
C CYS A 490 -37.40 4.22 6.99
N PRO A 491 -38.14 3.12 7.18
CA PRO A 491 -39.61 3.17 7.20
C PRO A 491 -40.21 3.99 8.34
N GLU A 492 -39.49 4.14 9.47
CA GLU A 492 -39.93 4.91 10.63
C GLU A 492 -39.56 6.41 10.56
N ALA A 493 -38.75 6.80 9.58
CA ALA A 493 -38.43 8.18 9.28
C ALA A 493 -39.37 8.72 8.20
N ASN A 494 -39.72 10.00 8.30
CA ASN A 494 -40.47 10.70 7.27
C ASN A 494 -39.77 12.02 6.92
N ILE A 495 -39.74 12.34 5.63
CA ILE A 495 -39.11 13.56 5.14
C ILE A 495 -40.18 14.41 4.43
N LEU A 496 -40.53 15.54 5.05
CA LEU A 496 -41.44 16.52 4.47
C LEU A 496 -40.66 17.49 3.58
N LEU A 497 -40.82 17.35 2.27
CA LEU A 497 -40.28 18.32 1.30
C LEU A 497 -41.20 19.55 1.24
N VAL A 498 -40.64 20.74 1.46
CA VAL A 498 -41.34 22.01 1.32
C VAL A 498 -40.65 22.83 0.24
N LYS A 499 -41.33 22.97 -0.89
CA LYS A 499 -40.86 23.81 -1.99
C LYS A 499 -41.25 25.26 -1.75
N LEU A 500 -40.27 26.16 -1.85
CA LEU A 500 -40.43 27.61 -1.77
C LEU A 500 -39.74 28.27 -2.96
N GLU A 501 -40.13 29.50 -3.30
CA GLU A 501 -39.35 30.28 -4.28
C GLU A 501 -37.98 30.65 -3.69
N GLN A 502 -36.94 30.76 -4.54
CA GLN A 502 -35.57 30.95 -4.06
C GLN A 502 -35.40 32.21 -3.19
N THR A 503 -36.05 33.30 -3.58
CA THR A 503 -36.04 34.56 -2.82
C THR A 503 -36.75 34.41 -1.47
N GLU A 504 -37.89 33.72 -1.47
CA GLU A 504 -38.67 33.46 -0.27
C GLU A 504 -37.96 32.50 0.70
N LEU A 505 -37.19 31.55 0.17
CA LEU A 505 -36.47 30.55 0.94
C LEU A 505 -35.44 31.19 1.89
N PHE A 506 -34.64 32.12 1.39
CA PHE A 506 -33.66 32.84 2.21
C PHE A 506 -34.33 33.83 3.16
N ASP A 507 -35.30 34.60 2.66
CA ASP A 507 -36.00 35.62 3.45
C ASP A 507 -36.70 34.97 4.65
N ARG A 508 -37.43 33.87 4.43
CA ARG A 508 -38.11 33.15 5.51
C ARG A 508 -37.16 32.56 6.55
N LEU A 509 -35.97 32.14 6.14
CA LEU A 509 -34.98 31.62 7.06
C LEU A 509 -34.35 32.74 7.90
N SER A 510 -34.14 33.92 7.31
CA SER A 510 -33.46 35.06 7.93
C SER A 510 -34.38 35.95 8.76
N SER A 511 -35.70 35.95 8.52
CA SER A 511 -36.65 36.88 9.13
C SER A 511 -37.40 36.38 10.37
N ASP A 512 -37.42 35.07 10.65
CA ASP A 512 -38.50 34.46 11.46
C ASP A 512 -37.95 33.62 12.65
N GLY A 513 -37.42 34.32 13.66
CA GLY A 513 -36.86 33.69 14.88
C GLY A 513 -37.87 33.34 15.99
N GLU A 514 -39.14 33.77 15.91
CA GLU A 514 -40.06 33.62 17.06
C GLU A 514 -41.47 33.08 16.75
N SER A 515 -41.91 32.92 15.49
CA SER A 515 -43.35 32.66 15.22
C SER A 515 -43.71 31.32 14.52
N ARG A 516 -42.75 30.62 13.88
CA ARG A 516 -42.94 29.26 13.33
C ARG A 516 -41.68 28.40 13.50
N LYS A 517 -41.84 27.08 13.62
CA LYS A 517 -40.72 26.14 13.71
C LYS A 517 -39.92 26.14 12.38
N PRO A 518 -38.61 26.48 12.39
CA PRO A 518 -37.76 26.44 11.20
C PRO A 518 -37.59 25.00 10.68
N PRO A 519 -37.15 24.80 9.40
CA PRO A 519 -36.89 23.47 8.90
C PRO A 519 -35.72 22.82 9.65
N ALA A 520 -35.70 21.49 9.61
CA ALA A 520 -34.56 20.73 10.10
C ALA A 520 -33.42 20.70 9.06
N LEU A 521 -33.76 20.76 7.76
CA LEU A 521 -32.80 20.81 6.66
C LEU A 521 -33.19 21.91 5.66
N ILE A 522 -32.17 22.55 5.08
CA ILE A 522 -32.35 23.49 3.98
C ILE A 522 -31.37 23.18 2.86
N LEU A 523 -31.87 23.16 1.62
CA LEU A 523 -31.03 23.18 0.43
C LEU A 523 -30.82 24.64 0.02
N GLY A 524 -29.68 25.20 0.43
CA GLY A 524 -29.28 26.58 0.16
C GLY A 524 -27.95 26.67 -0.61
N VAL A 525 -27.60 27.88 -1.04
CA VAL A 525 -26.29 28.15 -1.65
C VAL A 525 -25.24 28.41 -0.57
N ASN A 526 -23.99 28.03 -0.84
CA ASN A 526 -22.88 28.18 0.10
C ASN A 526 -22.65 29.63 0.56
N GLN A 527 -23.02 30.62 -0.26
CA GLN A 527 -22.93 32.04 0.07
C GLN A 527 -23.72 32.39 1.35
N TRP A 528 -24.78 31.64 1.67
CA TRP A 528 -25.60 31.89 2.86
C TRP A 528 -24.94 31.44 4.16
N ILE A 529 -23.94 30.55 4.11
CA ILE A 529 -23.36 29.92 5.30
C ILE A 529 -22.80 30.96 6.27
N ILE A 530 -22.08 31.96 5.77
CA ILE A 530 -21.45 32.99 6.61
C ILE A 530 -22.52 33.78 7.38
N ASP A 531 -23.54 34.29 6.67
CA ASP A 531 -24.58 35.12 7.27
C ASP A 531 -25.44 34.33 8.25
N LEU A 532 -25.85 33.11 7.89
CA LEU A 532 -26.70 32.27 8.72
C LEU A 532 -25.95 31.71 9.93
N ALA A 533 -24.69 31.32 9.78
CA ALA A 533 -23.87 30.82 10.89
C ALA A 533 -23.53 31.96 11.87
N SER A 534 -23.24 33.16 11.36
CA SER A 534 -22.96 34.34 12.19
C SER A 534 -24.18 34.76 13.02
N GLN A 535 -25.39 34.53 12.50
CA GLN A 535 -26.66 34.76 13.20
C GLN A 535 -27.10 33.57 14.09
N GLY A 536 -26.37 32.46 14.06
CA GLY A 536 -26.71 31.25 14.83
C GLY A 536 -27.96 30.52 14.32
N ILE A 537 -28.39 30.79 13.08
CA ILE A 537 -29.58 30.20 12.47
C ILE A 537 -29.30 28.75 12.03
N ILE A 538 -28.11 28.49 11.48
CA ILE A 538 -27.62 27.15 11.15
C ILE A 538 -26.59 26.68 12.17
N ARG A 539 -26.56 25.38 12.43
CA ARG A 539 -25.73 24.77 13.46
C ARG A 539 -24.37 24.31 12.90
N ASP A 540 -23.33 24.47 13.71
CA ASP A 540 -22.07 23.76 13.54
C ASP A 540 -22.28 22.24 13.67
N ILE A 541 -21.80 21.48 12.70
CA ILE A 541 -21.94 20.03 12.61
C ILE A 541 -20.61 19.27 12.67
N ASP A 542 -19.48 19.95 12.97
CA ASP A 542 -18.15 19.31 13.04
C ASP A 542 -18.14 18.08 13.95
N ALA A 543 -18.80 18.16 15.12
CA ALA A 543 -18.81 17.06 16.09
C ALA A 543 -19.74 15.90 15.71
N GLN A 544 -20.57 16.07 14.69
CA GLN A 544 -21.56 15.09 14.23
C GLN A 544 -21.19 14.47 12.88
N ILE A 545 -20.13 14.98 12.24
CA ILE A 545 -19.65 14.47 10.96
C ILE A 545 -18.35 13.71 11.16
N ASP A 546 -18.33 12.49 10.65
CA ASP A 546 -17.10 11.72 10.53
C ASP A 546 -16.08 12.46 9.62
N PRO A 547 -14.85 12.74 10.08
CA PRO A 547 -13.81 13.33 9.24
C PRO A 547 -13.56 12.56 7.93
N ASP A 548 -13.74 11.23 7.90
CA ASP A 548 -13.63 10.43 6.68
C ASP A 548 -14.86 10.59 5.76
N PHE A 549 -16.02 10.99 6.28
CA PHE A 549 -17.19 11.36 5.46
C PHE A 549 -16.89 12.59 4.58
N LEU A 550 -16.19 13.59 5.12
CA LEU A 550 -15.84 14.81 4.37
C LEU A 550 -14.78 14.55 3.30
N GLN A 551 -13.96 13.51 3.46
CA GLN A 551 -12.94 13.13 2.47
C GLN A 551 -13.53 12.61 1.15
N ARG A 552 -14.84 12.32 1.10
CA ARG A 552 -15.56 11.96 -0.12
C ARG A 552 -15.74 13.15 -1.07
N TYR A 553 -15.63 14.38 -0.57
CA TYR A 553 -15.83 15.60 -1.36
C TYR A 553 -14.49 16.16 -1.85
N ALA A 554 -14.51 16.83 -3.01
CA ALA A 554 -13.34 17.55 -3.49
C ALA A 554 -12.95 18.66 -2.49
N PRO A 555 -11.66 18.94 -2.23
CA PRO A 555 -11.23 19.88 -1.19
C PRO A 555 -11.82 21.29 -1.34
N VAL A 556 -12.04 21.76 -2.57
CA VAL A 556 -12.67 23.07 -2.83
C VAL A 556 -14.12 23.13 -2.35
N VAL A 557 -14.83 22.01 -2.43
CA VAL A 557 -16.25 21.87 -2.08
C VAL A 557 -16.40 21.74 -0.56
N GLU A 558 -15.51 20.96 0.05
CA GLU A 558 -15.42 20.82 1.50
C GLU A 558 -15.14 22.16 2.18
N ARG A 559 -14.19 22.95 1.66
CA ARG A 559 -13.91 24.30 2.18
C ARG A 559 -15.10 25.24 2.05
N ALA A 560 -15.88 25.13 0.96
CA ALA A 560 -17.06 25.96 0.74
C ALA A 560 -18.18 25.70 1.75
N ALA A 561 -18.16 24.58 2.46
CA ALA A 561 -19.11 24.25 3.52
C ALA A 561 -18.68 24.74 4.92
N ARG A 562 -17.53 25.44 5.03
CA ARG A 562 -16.95 25.88 6.31
C ARG A 562 -17.07 27.36 6.58
N PHE A 563 -17.18 27.70 7.85
CA PHE A 563 -17.01 29.06 8.39
C PHE A 563 -16.19 29.00 9.68
N ASN A 564 -15.17 29.85 9.84
CA ASN A 564 -14.25 29.83 10.99
C ASN A 564 -13.74 28.41 11.34
N THR A 565 -13.25 27.69 10.31
CA THR A 565 -12.77 26.31 10.36
C THR A 565 -13.80 25.23 10.71
N ARG A 566 -15.06 25.57 10.97
CA ARG A 566 -16.11 24.59 11.32
C ARG A 566 -17.02 24.28 10.15
N VAL A 567 -17.52 23.05 10.04
CA VAL A 567 -18.51 22.67 9.03
C VAL A 567 -19.91 23.10 9.44
N TYR A 568 -20.65 23.72 8.51
CA TYR A 568 -22.05 24.14 8.69
C TYR A 568 -23.00 23.56 7.64
N GLY A 569 -22.48 22.76 6.69
CA GLY A 569 -23.29 22.17 5.64
C GLY A 569 -22.65 20.93 5.02
N ILE A 570 -23.46 20.15 4.32
CA ILE A 570 -23.01 19.00 3.52
C ILE A 570 -23.21 19.36 2.05
N PRO A 571 -22.15 19.34 1.21
CA PRO A 571 -22.30 19.64 -0.20
C PRO A 571 -23.16 18.61 -0.93
N VAL A 572 -24.14 19.08 -1.71
CA VAL A 572 -25.06 18.21 -2.47
C VAL A 572 -24.75 18.25 -3.97
N ASN A 573 -24.51 19.44 -4.52
CA ASN A 573 -24.16 19.63 -5.91
C ASN A 573 -23.20 20.82 -6.06
N LEU A 574 -22.39 20.77 -7.10
CA LEU A 574 -21.56 21.89 -7.52
C LEU A 574 -22.28 22.62 -8.66
N ASP A 575 -22.39 23.94 -8.57
CA ASP A 575 -22.81 24.78 -9.68
C ASP A 575 -21.60 25.63 -10.11
N VAL A 576 -21.18 25.50 -11.36
CA VAL A 576 -20.00 26.17 -11.92
C VAL A 576 -20.38 26.98 -13.14
N ALA A 577 -19.74 28.13 -13.29
CA ALA A 577 -19.76 28.83 -14.56
C ALA A 577 -19.04 27.97 -15.61
N ALA A 578 -19.71 27.74 -16.74
CA ALA A 578 -19.14 27.04 -17.88
C ALA A 578 -19.15 27.96 -19.10
N LEU A 579 -18.12 27.87 -19.93
CA LEU A 579 -18.12 28.48 -21.26
C LEU A 579 -19.02 27.65 -22.17
N TYR A 580 -20.16 28.20 -22.54
CA TYR A 580 -21.02 27.61 -23.57
C TYR A 580 -20.62 28.14 -24.94
N TYR A 581 -20.46 27.26 -25.92
CA TYR A 581 -20.18 27.62 -27.30
C TYR A 581 -21.17 26.95 -28.26
N ASN A 582 -21.43 27.60 -29.39
CA ASN A 582 -22.27 27.05 -30.44
C ASN A 582 -21.39 26.28 -31.43
N THR A 583 -21.55 24.96 -31.46
CA THR A 583 -20.76 24.06 -32.33
C THR A 583 -20.92 24.32 -33.82
N ARG A 584 -21.93 25.12 -34.23
CA ARG A 584 -22.09 25.58 -35.62
C ARG A 584 -21.20 26.78 -35.97
N MET A 585 -20.61 27.44 -34.98
CA MET A 585 -19.84 28.67 -35.14
C MET A 585 -18.38 28.48 -34.74
N VAL A 586 -18.12 27.58 -33.79
CA VAL A 586 -16.79 27.28 -33.27
C VAL A 586 -16.66 25.77 -33.14
N GLU A 587 -15.68 25.19 -33.83
CA GLU A 587 -15.37 23.76 -33.77
C GLU A 587 -14.50 23.45 -32.54
N ASP A 588 -13.44 24.25 -32.33
CA ASP A 588 -12.54 24.14 -31.18
C ASP A 588 -12.66 25.40 -30.28
N PRO A 589 -13.30 25.31 -29.11
CA PRO A 589 -13.44 26.45 -28.21
C PRO A 589 -12.11 26.82 -27.50
N PRO A 590 -11.91 28.09 -27.11
CA PRO A 590 -10.71 28.52 -26.41
C PRO A 590 -10.55 27.84 -25.05
N ALA A 591 -9.33 27.35 -24.76
CA ALA A 591 -9.00 26.70 -23.49
C ALA A 591 -8.44 27.68 -22.44
N VAL A 592 -7.91 28.83 -22.87
CA VAL A 592 -7.39 29.89 -22.01
C VAL A 592 -7.99 31.24 -22.34
N LEU A 593 -7.92 32.19 -21.39
CA LEU A 593 -8.57 33.49 -21.52
C LEU A 593 -7.99 34.35 -22.65
N ASP A 594 -6.68 34.25 -22.91
CA ASP A 594 -6.02 34.98 -24.00
C ASP A 594 -6.56 34.56 -25.38
N ASP A 595 -6.91 33.29 -25.54
CA ASP A 595 -7.49 32.78 -26.77
C ASP A 595 -8.89 33.35 -27.00
N VAL A 596 -9.66 33.63 -25.95
CA VAL A 596 -11.02 34.20 -26.07
C VAL A 596 -11.01 35.52 -26.84
N LEU A 597 -9.98 36.35 -26.66
CA LEU A 597 -9.83 37.62 -27.40
C LEU A 597 -9.53 37.39 -28.88
N THR A 598 -8.84 36.30 -29.21
CA THR A 598 -8.55 35.90 -30.59
C THR A 598 -9.78 35.32 -31.27
N PHE A 599 -10.59 34.55 -30.53
CA PHE A 599 -11.85 33.98 -31.01
C PHE A 599 -12.99 34.99 -31.05
N ALA A 600 -12.92 36.11 -30.33
CA ALA A 600 -13.96 37.14 -30.33
C ALA A 600 -13.90 38.01 -31.60
N THR A 601 -14.50 37.52 -32.68
CA THR A 601 -14.61 38.23 -33.96
C THR A 601 -16.09 38.59 -34.26
N PRO A 602 -16.37 39.44 -35.26
CA PRO A 602 -17.76 39.70 -35.67
C PRO A 602 -18.55 38.43 -36.06
N ASP A 603 -17.87 37.38 -36.56
CA ASP A 603 -18.49 36.11 -36.97
C ASP A 603 -18.62 35.12 -35.80
N THR A 604 -17.89 35.35 -34.71
CA THR A 604 -17.86 34.54 -33.49
C THR A 604 -18.00 35.43 -32.24
N PRO A 605 -19.17 36.07 -32.06
CA PRO A 605 -19.38 37.00 -30.96
C PRO A 605 -19.30 36.29 -29.61
N PHE A 606 -18.56 36.88 -28.69
CA PHE A 606 -18.41 36.42 -27.32
C PHE A 606 -19.25 37.27 -26.36
N ALA A 607 -19.92 36.62 -25.41
CA ALA A 607 -20.71 37.27 -24.38
C ALA A 607 -20.23 36.81 -23.00
N MET A 608 -20.02 37.77 -22.11
CA MET A 608 -19.68 37.52 -20.71
C MET A 608 -20.66 38.28 -19.81
N PRO A 609 -21.21 37.65 -18.76
CA PRO A 609 -22.01 38.36 -17.78
C PRO A 609 -21.14 39.40 -17.06
N LEU A 610 -21.62 40.65 -16.97
CA LEU A 610 -20.95 41.73 -16.23
C LEU A 610 -21.27 41.74 -14.73
N GLY A 611 -22.10 40.79 -14.26
CA GLY A 611 -22.45 40.67 -12.85
C GLY A 611 -21.34 39.95 -12.08
N PHE A 612 -20.92 40.54 -10.96
CA PHE A 612 -20.04 39.93 -9.97
C PHE A 612 -20.81 39.71 -8.67
#